data_AF-A0A7C7A722-F1
#
_entry.id   AF-A0A7C7A722-F1
#
_cell.length_a   1.000
_cell.length_b   1.000
_cell.length_c   1.000
_cell.angle_alpha   90.00
_cell.angle_beta   90.00
_cell.angle_gamma   90.00
#
_symmetry.space_group_name_H-M   'P 1'
#
loop_
_entity.id
_entity.type
_entity.pdbx_description
1 polymer ?
#
loop_
_entity_poly.entity_id
_entity_poly.type
_entity_poly.pdbx_seq_one_letter_code
_entity_poly.pdbx_strand_id
1 'polypeptide(L)' 'PEVIAANHAGMEVVGISCITNMAAGVLNKPLNHEEVIKTAEEVKEKFLRLIVEVIKEF' A
#
# COMPACT_ATOMS: atom_id res chain seq x y z
N PRO A 1 5.06 7.30 11.09
CA PRO A 1 4.99 8.55 11.90
C PRO A 1 3.65 9.28 11.76
N GLU A 2 3.08 9.22 10.56
CA GLU A 2 1.84 9.79 10.07
C GLU A 2 0.62 9.35 10.90
N VAL A 3 0.44 8.04 11.09
CA VAL A 3 -0.69 7.48 11.86
C VAL A 3 -0.65 7.92 13.34
N ILE A 4 0.55 8.00 13.92
CA ILE A 4 0.74 8.44 15.31
C ILE A 4 0.33 9.91 15.44
N ALA A 5 0.73 10.77 14.50
CA ALA A 5 0.37 12.18 14.50
C ALA A 5 -1.14 12.40 14.29
N ALA A 6 -1.76 11.67 13.35
CA ALA A 6 -3.19 11.74 13.10
C ALA A 6 -4.01 11.27 14.32
N ASN A 7 -3.58 10.19 14.98
CA ASN A 7 -4.21 9.72 16.21
C ASN A 7 -4.06 10.71 17.37
N HIS A 8 -2.88 11.33 17.52
CA HIS A 8 -2.66 12.39 18.50
C HIS A 8 -3.58 13.60 18.28
N ALA A 9 -3.94 13.88 17.02
CA ALA A 9 -4.89 14.92 16.65
C ALA A 9 -6.38 14.50 16.78
N GLY A 10 -6.66 13.29 17.27
CA GLY A 10 -8.02 12.78 17.44
C GLY A 10 -8.71 12.33 16.15
N MET A 11 -7.95 12.08 15.07
CA MET A 11 -8.50 11.61 13.79
C MET A 11 -8.66 10.09 13.79
N GLU A 12 -9.73 9.61 13.14
CA GLU A 12 -9.86 8.21 12.75
C GLU A 12 -9.00 7.94 11.51
N VAL A 13 -8.32 6.79 11.49
CA VAL A 13 -7.32 6.47 10.46
C VAL A 13 -7.52 5.06 9.93
N VAL A 14 -7.45 4.92 8.60
CA VAL A 14 -7.40 3.63 7.90
C VAL A 14 -6.06 3.53 7.17
N GLY A 15 -5.37 2.40 7.33
CA GLY A 15 -4.13 2.08 6.61
C GLY A 15 -4.35 0.96 5.59
N ILE A 16 -3.92 1.17 4.35
CA ILE A 16 -3.99 0.16 3.28
C ILE A 16 -2.58 -0.07 2.73
N SER A 17 -2.10 -1.31 2.72
CA SER A 17 -0.80 -1.68 2.19
C SER A 17 -0.93 -2.39 0.84
N CYS A 18 -0.28 -1.86 -0.19
CA CYS A 18 -0.11 -2.53 -1.48
C CYS A 18 1.20 -3.32 -1.47
N ILE A 19 1.12 -4.65 -1.46
CA ILE A 19 2.31 -5.52 -1.42
C ILE A 19 2.82 -5.70 -2.85
N THR A 20 3.88 -4.99 -3.20
CA THR A 20 4.48 -4.97 -4.56
C THR A 20 5.60 -5.99 -4.74
N ASN A 21 6.15 -6.53 -3.65
CA ASN A 21 7.19 -7.56 -3.67
C ASN A 21 7.19 -8.39 -2.39
N MET A 22 7.83 -9.55 -2.44
CA MET A 22 8.14 -10.34 -1.25
C MET A 22 9.25 -9.65 -0.44
N ALA A 23 9.25 -9.83 0.87
CA ALA A 23 10.32 -9.32 1.73
C ALA A 23 11.70 -9.92 1.35
N ALA A 24 12.77 -9.17 1.59
CA ALA A 24 14.13 -9.64 1.32
C ALA A 24 14.41 -10.96 2.06
N GLY A 25 15.00 -11.93 1.36
CA GLY A 25 15.31 -13.25 1.91
C GLY A 25 14.17 -14.28 1.88
N VAL A 26 12.94 -13.90 1.50
CA VAL A 26 11.84 -14.86 1.27
C VAL A 26 12.03 -15.62 -0.05
N LEU A 27 12.60 -14.96 -1.05
CA LEU A 27 13.00 -15.56 -2.31
C LEU A 27 14.53 -15.48 -2.43
N ASN A 28 15.15 -16.50 -3.03
CA ASN A 28 16.58 -16.49 -3.40
C ASN A 28 16.85 -15.60 -4.63
N LYS A 29 16.27 -14.40 -4.64
CA LYS A 29 16.51 -13.37 -5.64
C LYS A 29 16.65 -12.00 -4.95
N PRO A 30 17.60 -11.15 -5.38
CA PRO A 30 17.70 -9.79 -4.88
C PRO A 30 16.43 -9.00 -5.26
N LEU A 31 16.08 -8.01 -4.43
CA LEU A 31 14.97 -7.10 -4.74
C LEU A 31 15.36 -6.22 -5.94
N ASN A 32 14.51 -6.19 -6.96
CA ASN A 32 14.67 -5.33 -8.13
C ASN A 32 13.62 -4.20 -8.09
N HIS A 33 14.07 -2.96 -8.19
CA HIS A 33 13.20 -1.78 -8.24
C HIS A 33 12.24 -1.80 -9.44
N GLU A 34 12.67 -2.35 -10.58
CA GLU A 34 11.82 -2.47 -11.77
C GLU A 34 10.65 -3.44 -11.56
N GLU A 35 10.88 -4.55 -10.84
CA GLU A 35 9.80 -5.49 -10.49
C GLU A 35 8.75 -4.80 -9.61
N VAL A 36 9.18 -4.00 -8.65
CA VAL A 36 8.30 -3.23 -7.77
C VAL A 36 7.41 -2.27 -8.56
N ILE A 37 7.98 -1.51 -9.50
CA ILE A 37 7.24 -0.57 -10.35
C ILE A 37 6.25 -1.32 -11.24
N LYS A 38 6.69 -2.43 -11.86
CA LYS A 38 5.84 -3.22 -12.74
C LYS A 38 4.62 -3.77 -12.00
N THR A 39 4.83 -4.38 -10.83
CA THR A 39 3.73 -4.91 -10.02
C THR A 39 2.81 -3.79 -9.54
N ALA A 40 3.33 -2.62 -9.19
CA ALA A 40 2.51 -1.46 -8.83
C ALA A 40 1.61 -1.00 -9.99
N GLU A 41 2.14 -0.93 -11.23
CA GLU A 41 1.35 -0.54 -12.40
C GLU A 41 0.28 -1.59 -12.74
N GLU A 42 0.58 -2.89 -12.59
CA GLU A 42 -0.37 -3.99 -12.81
C GLU A 42 -1.58 -3.94 -11.85
N VAL A 43 -1.38 -3.51 -10.61
CA VAL A 43 -2.43 -3.49 -9.57
C VAL A 43 -3.09 -2.12 -9.39
N LYS A 44 -2.58 -1.08 -10.05
CA LYS A 44 -3.00 0.32 -9.92
C LYS A 44 -4.51 0.52 -10.01
N GLU A 45 -5.15 0.02 -11.06
CA GLU A 45 -6.59 0.19 -11.28
C GLU A 45 -7.44 -0.47 -10.18
N LYS A 46 -7.03 -1.67 -9.74
CA LYS A 46 -7.70 -2.39 -8.65
C LYS A 46 -7.54 -1.65 -7.32
N PHE A 47 -6.34 -1.14 -7.06
CA PHE A 47 -6.02 -0.41 -5.84
C PHE A 47 -6.77 0.92 -5.78
N LEU A 48 -6.82 1.66 -6.89
CA LEU A 48 -7.56 2.90 -7.00
C LEU A 48 -9.06 2.67 -6.78
N ARG A 49 -9.63 1.64 -7.40
CA ARG A 49 -11.03 1.27 -7.16
C ARG A 49 -11.28 0.95 -5.68
N LEU A 50 -10.41 0.18 -5.03
CA LEU A 50 -10.52 -0.12 -3.60
C LEU A 50 -10.56 1.16 -2.76
N ILE A 51 -9.63 2.09 -2.98
CA ILE A 51 -9.58 3.36 -2.23
C ILE A 51 -10.88 4.15 -2.43
N VAL A 52 -11.34 4.28 -3.67
CA VAL A 52 -12.55 5.05 -3.99
C VAL A 52 -13.78 4.45 -3.30
N GLU A 53 -13.93 3.13 -3.31
CA GLU A 53 -15.06 2.47 -2.63
C GLU A 53 -14.95 2.59 -1.11
N VAL A 54 -13.76 2.44 -0.54
CA VAL A 54 -13.56 2.61 0.91
C VAL A 54 -13.94 4.02 1.35
N ILE A 55 -13.55 5.06 0.60
CA ILE A 55 -13.92 6.46 0.90
C ILE A 55 -15.44 6.68 0.87
N LYS A 56 -16.18 5.97 0.00
CA LYS A 56 -17.65 6.11 -0.09
C LYS A 56 -18.39 5.49 1.10
N GLU A 57 -17.79 4.54 1.79
CA GLU A 57 -18.38 3.85 2.94
C GLU A 57 -18.18 4.62 4.26
N PHE A 58 -17.36 5.68 4.25
CA PHE A 58 -17.15 6.61 5.37
C PHE A 58 -17.94 7.91 5.16
#